data_AF-A0A3D5VJ53-F1
#
_entry.id   AF-A0A3D5VJ53-F1
#
_cell.length_a   1.000
_cell.length_b   1.000
_cell.length_c   1.000
_cell.angle_alpha   90.00
_cell.angle_beta   90.00
_cell.angle_gamma   90.00
#
_symmetry.space_group_name_H-M   'P 1'
#
loop_
_entity.id
_entity.type
_entity.pdbx_description
1 polymer ?
#
loop_
_entity_poly.entity_id
_entity_poly.type
_entity_poly.pdbx_seq_one_letter_code
_entity_poly.pdbx_strand_id
1 'polypeptide(L)' 'VPGIALRTTFIVGYPGETPEHFQDLLDFVRWAEFDHLGAFIYSREEGTRAAAIKAQVPARIKNSRYHQLMALQQQIV' A
#
# COMPACT_ATOMS: atom_id res chain seq x y z
N VAL A 1 -0.26 -21.22 14.81
CA VAL A 1 0.64 -22.31 14.39
C VAL A 1 2.03 -21.71 14.30
N PRO A 2 2.99 -22.11 15.15
CA PRO A 2 4.35 -21.59 15.11
C PRO A 2 5.03 -21.87 13.74
N GLY A 3 5.80 -20.91 13.22
CA GLY A 3 6.57 -21.07 11.99
C GLY A 3 5.81 -20.90 10.67
N ILE A 4 4.58 -20.34 10.70
CA ILE A 4 3.89 -19.95 9.46
C ILE A 4 4.50 -18.64 8.94
N ALA A 5 4.78 -18.60 7.64
CA ALA A 5 5.11 -17.38 6.93
C ALA A 5 3.88 -16.79 6.22
N LEU A 6 3.69 -15.48 6.35
CA LEU A 6 2.64 -14.71 5.71
C LEU A 6 3.23 -13.78 4.64
N ARG A 7 2.70 -13.91 3.42
CA ARG A 7 3.07 -13.07 2.28
C ARG A 7 1.88 -12.31 1.74
N THR A 8 2.06 -11.02 1.49
CA THR A 8 1.01 -10.16 0.93
C THR A 8 1.57 -9.10 -0.03
N THR A 9 0.67 -8.44 -0.75
CA THR A 9 0.98 -7.26 -1.54
C THR A 9 -0.09 -6.19 -1.37
N PHE A 10 0.33 -4.93 -1.25
CA PHE A 10 -0.57 -3.77 -1.19
C PHE A 10 -0.46 -2.92 -2.45
N ILE A 11 -1.52 -2.16 -2.73
CA ILE A 11 -1.50 -1.10 -3.74
C ILE A 11 -1.66 0.24 -3.01
N VAL A 12 -0.72 1.15 -3.23
CA VAL A 12 -0.80 2.52 -2.71
C VAL A 12 -1.24 3.50 -3.80
N GLY A 13 -1.93 4.55 -3.40
CA GLY A 13 -2.41 5.57 -4.31
C GLY A 13 -3.68 5.19 -5.06
N TYR A 14 -4.46 4.25 -4.50
CA TYR A 14 -5.77 3.92 -5.05
C TYR A 14 -6.66 5.17 -5.09
N PRO A 15 -7.52 5.34 -6.10
CA PRO A 15 -8.40 6.51 -6.18
C PRO A 15 -9.28 6.64 -4.93
N GLY A 16 -9.17 7.78 -4.24
CA GLY A 16 -9.83 8.06 -2.96
C GLY A 16 -8.97 7.80 -1.71
N GLU A 17 -7.72 7.34 -1.84
CA GLU A 17 -6.83 7.12 -0.69
C GLU A 17 -6.39 8.43 -0.03
N THR A 18 -6.87 8.67 1.19
CA THR A 18 -6.55 9.84 2.01
C THR A 18 -5.27 9.61 2.84
N PRO A 19 -4.68 10.66 3.44
CA PRO A 19 -3.56 10.50 4.38
C PRO A 19 -3.87 9.56 5.54
N GLU A 20 -5.10 9.60 6.07
CA GLU A 20 -5.56 8.79 7.20
C GLU A 20 -5.59 7.31 6.82
N HIS A 21 -6.17 6.97 5.66
CA HIS A 21 -6.17 5.58 5.17
C HIS A 21 -4.75 5.01 4.98
N PHE A 22 -3.81 5.86 4.53
CA PHE A 22 -2.42 5.44 4.39
C PHE A 22 -1.74 5.26 5.74
N GLN A 23 -2.05 6.11 6.72
CA GLN A 23 -1.54 5.96 8.08
C GLN A 23 -2.06 4.67 8.72
N ASP A 24 -3.35 4.36 8.58
CA ASP A 24 -3.95 3.11 9.04
C ASP A 24 -3.26 1.88 8.42
N LEU A 25 -2.89 1.96 7.14
CA LEU A 25 -2.12 0.90 6.48
C LEU A 25 -0.73 0.71 7.11
N LEU A 26 -0.01 1.78 7.41
CA LEU A 26 1.30 1.70 8.07
C LEU A 26 1.18 1.09 9.47
N ASP A 27 0.16 1.49 10.22
CA ASP A 27 -0.09 0.98 11.57
C ASP A 27 -0.50 -0.50 11.54
N PHE A 28 -1.31 -0.90 10.56
CA PHE A 28 -1.64 -2.30 10.33
C PHE A 28 -0.40 -3.14 10.01
N VAL A 29 0.48 -2.66 9.13
CA VAL A 29 1.69 -3.40 8.74
C VAL A 29 2.65 -3.53 9.92
N ARG A 30 2.82 -2.49 10.74
CA ARG A 30 3.59 -2.57 12.00
C ARG A 30 3.04 -3.61 12.95
N TRP A 31 1.72 -3.66 13.10
CA TRP A 31 1.07 -4.62 13.99
C TRP A 31 1.13 -6.05 13.47
N ALA A 32 0.99 -6.23 12.15
CA ALA A 32 0.88 -7.54 11.54
C ALA A 32 2.23 -8.26 11.35
N GLU A 33 3.33 -7.52 11.25
CA GLU A 33 4.70 -8.05 11.09
C GLU A 33 4.83 -9.13 10.02
N PHE A 34 4.43 -8.83 8.77
CA PHE A 34 4.50 -9.79 7.67
C PHE A 34 5.94 -10.23 7.36
N ASP A 35 6.14 -11.53 7.12
CA ASP A 35 7.43 -12.08 6.65
C ASP A 35 7.81 -11.53 5.28
N HIS A 36 6.81 -11.37 4.39
CA HIS A 36 7.00 -10.86 3.04
C HIS A 36 5.89 -9.91 2.62
N LEU A 37 6.27 -8.66 2.34
CA LEU A 37 5.35 -7.65 1.82
C LEU A 37 5.93 -7.00 0.57
N GLY A 38 5.12 -6.97 -0.49
CA GLY A 38 5.35 -6.12 -1.66
C GLY A 38 4.37 -4.95 -1.71
N ALA A 39 4.73 -3.91 -2.44
CA ALA A 39 3.81 -2.82 -2.74
C ALA A 39 3.83 -2.50 -4.24
N PHE A 40 2.72 -2.00 -4.75
CA PHE A 40 2.62 -1.45 -6.10
C PHE A 40 2.00 -0.06 -6.06
N ILE A 41 2.43 0.81 -6.96
CA ILE A 41 1.77 2.09 -7.18
C ILE A 41 0.56 1.84 -8.07
N TYR A 42 -0.61 2.34 -7.67
CA TYR A 42 -1.80 2.27 -8.50
C TYR A 42 -1.56 2.87 -9.89
N SER A 43 -1.80 2.05 -10.91
CA SER A 43 -1.86 2.45 -12.32
C SER A 43 -3.31 2.47 -12.78
N ARG A 44 -3.69 3.53 -13.49
CA ARG A 44 -5.05 3.66 -14.03
C ARG A 44 -5.15 2.85 -15.31
N GLU A 45 -6.03 1.86 -15.31
CA GLU A 45 -6.31 1.00 -16.47
C GLU A 45 -7.74 1.22 -16.97
N GLU A 46 -7.90 1.48 -18.28
CA GLU A 46 -9.22 1.75 -18.87
C GLU A 46 -10.17 0.53 -18.72
N GLY A 47 -11.47 0.80 -18.62
CA GLY A 47 -12.47 -0.24 -18.38
C GLY A 47 -12.58 -0.74 -16.94
N THR A 48 -11.67 -0.35 -16.03
CA THR A 48 -11.78 -0.68 -14.61
C THR A 48 -12.72 0.27 -13.85
N ARG A 49 -13.39 -0.23 -12.81
CA ARG A 49 -14.19 0.62 -11.90
C ARG A 49 -13.34 1.72 -11.25
N ALA A 50 -12.10 1.40 -10.90
CA ALA A 50 -11.17 2.35 -10.29
C ALA A 50 -10.80 3.51 -11.23
N ALA A 51 -10.70 3.25 -12.54
CA ALA A 51 -10.41 4.30 -13.51
C ALA A 51 -11.53 5.36 -13.65
N ALA A 52 -12.77 5.01 -13.29
CA ALA A 52 -13.90 5.93 -13.31
C ALA A 52 -13.99 6.83 -12.04
N ILE A 53 -13.22 6.52 -10.99
CA ILE A 53 -13.24 7.30 -9.74
C ILE A 53 -12.53 8.65 -9.98
N LYS A 54 -13.20 9.76 -9.66
CA LYS A 54 -12.65 11.12 -9.90
C LYS A 54 -11.50 11.48 -8.96
N ALA A 55 -11.50 10.95 -7.73
CA ALA A 55 -10.54 11.27 -6.69
C ALA A 55 -9.18 10.56 -6.92
N GLN A 56 -8.52 10.85 -8.04
CA GLN A 56 -7.21 10.25 -8.35
C GLN A 56 -6.11 10.84 -7.46
N VAL A 57 -5.20 9.99 -6.99
CA VAL A 57 -4.07 10.42 -6.15
C VAL A 57 -2.88 10.87 -7.03
N PRO A 58 -2.31 12.06 -6.79
CA PRO A 58 -1.15 12.56 -7.54
C PRO A 58 0.05 11.61 -7.49
N ALA A 59 0.74 11.43 -8.62
CA ALA A 59 1.87 10.50 -8.74
C ALA A 59 2.96 10.72 -7.67
N ARG A 60 3.26 11.97 -7.31
CA ARG A 60 4.24 12.28 -6.24
C ARG A 60 3.83 11.67 -4.89
N ILE A 61 2.54 11.74 -4.55
CA ILE A 61 2.02 11.16 -3.31
C ILE A 61 2.11 9.63 -3.38
N LYS A 62 1.72 9.02 -4.50
CA LYS A 62 1.79 7.55 -4.67
C LYS A 62 3.22 7.02 -4.52
N ASN A 63 4.19 7.68 -5.15
CA ASN A 63 5.62 7.33 -5.02
C ASN A 63 6.13 7.49 -3.58
N SER A 64 5.77 8.59 -2.92
CA SER A 64 6.16 8.81 -1.51
C SER A 64 5.59 7.73 -0.60
N ARG A 65 4.31 7.38 -0.77
CA ARG A 65 3.64 6.30 0.00
C ARG A 65 4.29 4.94 -0.25
N TYR A 66 4.62 4.64 -1.50
CA TYR A 66 5.32 3.41 -1.85
C TYR A 66 6.67 3.30 -1.13
N HIS A 67 7.51 4.34 -1.19
CA HIS A 67 8.80 4.33 -0.50
C HIS A 67 8.66 4.24 1.03
N GLN A 68 7.68 4.93 1.61
CA GLN A 68 7.42 4.87 3.05
C GLN A 68 7.01 3.46 3.49
N LEU A 69 6.08 2.82 2.76
CA LEU A 69 5.63 1.47 3.07
C LEU A 69 6.75 0.43 2.91
N MET A 70 7.54 0.53 1.84
CA MET A 70 8.68 -0.37 1.63
C MET A 70 9.78 -0.17 2.67
N ALA A 71 10.07 1.08 3.06
CA ALA A 71 11.03 1.37 4.12
C ALA A 71 10.56 0.83 5.48
N LEU A 72 9.25 0.91 5.78
CA LEU A 72 8.68 0.32 6.97
C LEU A 72 8.84 -1.21 6.98
N GLN A 73 8.52 -1.89 5.87
CA GLN A 73 8.69 -3.35 5.79
C GLN A 73 10.15 -3.76 6.01
N GLN A 74 11.11 -3.00 5.48
CA GLN A 74 12.55 -3.24 5.70
C GLN A 74 13.00 -3.10 7.16
N GLN A 75 12.18 -2.53 8.05
CA GLN A 75 12.48 -2.47 9.48
C GLN A 75 11.91 -3.66 10.25
N ILE A 76 10.91 -4.34 9.68
CA ILE A 76 10.25 -5.51 10.27
C ILE A 76 11.08 -6.77 10.00
N VAL A 77 11.72 -6.86 8.84
CA VAL A 77 12.56 -8.01 8.40
C VAL A 77 14.00 -7.62 8.11
#